data_AF-A0A5Q2NQI1-F1
#
_entry.id   AF-A0A5Q2NQI1-F1
#
_cell.length_a   1.000
_cell.length_b   1.000
_cell.length_c   1.000
_cell.angle_alpha   90.00
_cell.angle_beta   90.00
_cell.angle_gamma   90.00
#
_symmetry.space_group_name_H-M   'P 1'
#
loop_
_entity.id
_entity.type
_entity.pdbx_description
1 polymer ?
#
loop_
_entity_poly.entity_id
_entity_poly.type
_entity_poly.pdbx_seq_one_letter_code
_entity_poly.pdbx_strand_id
1 'polypeptide(L)'
;MVVKKILAASIAASLLASVAPASAAINENANQSDFKNVETKQLTSSNGEYLGTEKKVVTITRNDDNGNVKYTMVEEIDYTLAPEYQGIPAYERDFKDRTDINTYEITASNQFIVNNQEVSLESSKVTSQVQASARVALAAAAADKGGIPTHSHYYSTADLQTYTFATYSNLDWSGTAYAAPAGSHAKKTVKRTNMYYQDAKSSIDMFTNDYNDFVFDYGSFLVLSGLSAATLETLVGWIPFAGGAGFQALQAYNSYQDAKSNIGKAYLYVNAM
;
A
#
# COMPACT_ATOMS: atom_id res chain seq x y z
N MET A 1 -6.72 7.57 45.91
CA MET A 1 -7.52 7.54 44.66
C MET A 1 -7.22 8.80 43.87
N VAL A 2 -6.27 8.76 42.94
CA VAL A 2 -6.12 9.74 41.84
C VAL A 2 -5.60 8.95 40.64
N VAL A 3 -6.42 8.87 39.61
CA VAL A 3 -6.23 8.09 38.39
C VAL A 3 -5.09 8.71 37.56
N LYS A 4 -4.11 7.89 37.19
CA LYS A 4 -3.06 8.24 36.23
C LYS A 4 -3.71 8.47 34.86
N LYS A 5 -3.63 9.70 34.37
CA LYS A 5 -3.90 10.04 32.96
C LYS A 5 -2.77 9.46 32.11
N ILE A 6 -3.03 8.40 31.35
CA ILE A 6 -2.14 7.97 30.26
C ILE A 6 -2.56 8.75 29.02
N LEU A 7 -1.77 9.76 28.72
CA LEU A 7 -1.82 10.58 27.53
C LEU A 7 -1.16 9.76 26.40
N ALA A 8 -1.94 8.95 25.68
CA ALA A 8 -1.50 8.29 24.45
C ALA A 8 -1.77 9.23 23.26
N ALA A 9 -0.95 10.28 23.15
CA ALA A 9 -1.01 11.26 22.07
C ALA A 9 0.40 11.81 21.80
N SER A 10 1.28 10.94 21.29
CA SER A 10 2.64 11.24 20.80
C SER A 10 3.30 9.87 20.63
N ILE A 11 3.53 9.32 19.43
CA ILE A 11 4.50 9.76 18.42
C ILE A 11 4.10 9.03 17.13
N ALA A 12 3.55 9.73 16.14
CA ALA A 12 3.37 9.21 14.78
C ALA A 12 4.29 9.95 13.79
N ALA A 13 5.45 10.41 14.28
CA ALA A 13 6.34 11.33 13.56
C ALA A 13 7.81 10.83 13.48
N SER A 14 8.08 9.55 13.74
CA SER A 14 9.46 9.03 13.81
C SER A 14 9.80 7.91 12.81
N LEU A 15 8.97 7.61 11.81
CA LEU A 15 9.21 6.51 10.86
C LEU A 15 9.61 6.94 9.43
N LEU A 16 10.13 8.17 9.25
CA LEU A 16 10.72 8.62 7.97
C LEU A 16 12.26 8.56 7.95
N ALA A 17 12.90 7.97 8.96
CA ALA A 17 14.35 7.95 9.09
C ALA A 17 14.91 6.53 9.01
N SER A 18 14.86 5.91 7.81
CA SER A 18 15.92 5.07 7.24
C SER A 18 15.40 4.08 6.18
N VAL A 19 14.87 4.57 5.06
CA VAL A 19 14.96 3.81 3.80
C VAL A 19 15.88 4.63 2.90
N ALA A 20 17.18 4.32 2.95
CA ALA A 20 18.04 4.70 1.84
C ALA A 20 17.45 3.96 0.62
N PRO A 21 17.09 4.66 -0.48
CA PRO A 21 16.69 3.95 -1.68
C PRO A 21 17.87 3.06 -2.07
N ALA A 22 17.65 1.75 -2.07
CA ALA A 22 18.59 0.85 -2.72
C ALA A 22 18.75 1.37 -4.15
N SER A 23 20.00 1.61 -4.55
CA SER A 23 20.34 2.14 -5.86
C SER A 23 19.71 1.24 -6.93
N ALA A 24 18.67 1.73 -7.60
CA ALA A 24 18.08 1.05 -8.74
C ALA A 24 19.12 0.97 -9.86
N ALA A 25 19.40 -0.25 -10.33
CA ALA A 25 20.15 -0.45 -11.55
C ALA A 25 19.14 -0.51 -12.72
N ILE A 26 19.33 0.35 -13.71
CA ILE A 26 18.59 0.31 -14.98
C ILE A 26 19.56 -0.19 -16.04
N ASN A 27 19.22 -1.29 -16.71
CA ASN A 27 19.92 -1.75 -17.91
C ASN A 27 19.01 -1.51 -19.12
N GLU A 28 19.42 -0.62 -20.03
CA GLU A 28 18.65 -0.27 -21.22
C GLU A 28 19.26 -0.89 -22.49
N ASN A 29 18.44 -1.62 -23.23
CA ASN A 29 18.61 -1.92 -24.66
C ASN A 29 17.45 -1.29 -25.44
N ALA A 30 17.58 -1.11 -26.75
CA ALA A 30 16.67 -0.31 -27.57
C ALA A 30 15.16 -0.59 -27.37
N ASN A 31 14.77 -1.83 -27.07
CA ASN A 31 13.37 -2.25 -26.86
C ASN A 31 13.11 -2.95 -25.52
N GLN A 32 14.11 -3.03 -24.63
CA GLN A 32 13.98 -3.74 -23.36
C GLN A 32 14.73 -3.00 -22.25
N SER A 33 14.08 -2.84 -21.11
CA SER A 33 14.73 -2.32 -19.91
C SER A 33 14.42 -3.20 -18.71
N ASP A 34 15.44 -3.54 -17.94
CA ASP A 34 15.29 -4.25 -16.67
C ASP A 34 15.56 -3.30 -15.51
N PHE A 35 14.66 -3.31 -14.54
CA PHE A 35 14.76 -2.59 -13.29
C PHE A 35 14.74 -3.59 -12.13
N LYS A 36 15.68 -3.42 -11.18
CA LYS A 36 15.70 -4.21 -9.96
C LYS A 36 15.81 -3.31 -8.74
N ASN A 37 14.90 -3.52 -7.80
CA ASN A 37 14.91 -2.90 -6.47
C ASN A 37 14.97 -3.99 -5.40
N VAL A 38 15.69 -3.71 -4.31
CA VAL A 38 15.75 -4.56 -3.13
C VAL A 38 15.48 -3.66 -1.93
N GLU A 39 14.37 -3.91 -1.26
CA GLU A 39 13.97 -3.17 -0.07
C GLU A 39 13.99 -4.08 1.15
N THR A 40 14.30 -3.50 2.30
CA THR A 40 14.09 -4.14 3.60
C THR A 40 13.47 -3.12 4.53
N LYS A 41 12.30 -3.45 5.07
CA LYS A 41 11.54 -2.56 5.94
C LYS A 41 11.06 -3.28 7.20
N GLN A 42 10.71 -2.50 8.21
CA GLN A 42 10.01 -3.00 9.39
C GLN A 42 8.51 -3.07 9.09
N LEU A 43 7.89 -4.17 9.51
CA LEU A 43 6.45 -4.29 9.52
C LEU A 43 5.89 -3.77 10.83
N THR A 44 4.80 -3.01 10.74
CA THR A 44 4.13 -2.45 11.91
C THR A 44 2.64 -2.76 11.91
N SER A 45 2.08 -2.97 13.10
CA SER A 45 0.64 -3.10 13.29
C SER A 45 -0.07 -1.77 13.09
N SER A 46 -1.39 -1.80 12.94
CA SER A 46 -2.22 -0.56 12.89
C SER A 46 -2.10 0.32 14.14
N ASN A 47 -1.57 -0.23 15.25
CA ASN A 47 -1.27 0.49 16.49
C ASN A 47 0.22 0.87 16.63
N GLY A 48 1.05 0.62 15.62
CA GLY A 48 2.47 0.94 15.60
C GLY A 48 3.36 -0.07 16.32
N GLU A 49 2.86 -1.26 16.63
CA GLU A 49 3.68 -2.32 17.24
C GLU A 49 4.54 -2.99 16.17
N TYR A 50 5.78 -3.33 16.51
CA TYR A 50 6.68 -4.06 15.61
C TYR A 50 6.15 -5.49 15.37
N LEU A 51 5.93 -5.86 14.11
CA LEU A 51 5.47 -7.19 13.70
C LEU A 51 6.60 -8.08 13.20
N GLY A 52 7.68 -7.50 12.70
CA GLY A 52 8.74 -8.22 12.01
C GLY A 52 9.43 -7.38 10.95
N THR A 53 10.15 -8.04 10.05
CA THR A 53 10.73 -7.43 8.86
C THR A 53 10.20 -8.05 7.59
N GLU A 54 10.16 -7.25 6.54
CA GLU A 54 9.92 -7.68 5.17
C GLU A 54 11.16 -7.35 4.35
N LYS A 55 11.64 -8.32 3.58
CA LYS A 55 12.62 -8.09 2.53
C LYS A 55 11.92 -8.36 1.19
N LYS A 56 11.87 -7.33 0.35
CA LYS A 56 11.17 -7.36 -0.93
C LYS A 56 12.15 -7.14 -2.07
N VAL A 57 12.20 -8.08 -3.02
CA VAL A 57 12.97 -7.96 -4.26
C VAL A 57 11.98 -7.78 -5.41
N VAL A 58 12.01 -6.61 -6.04
CA VAL A 58 11.16 -6.30 -7.19
C VAL A 58 12.03 -6.31 -8.44
N THR A 59 11.67 -7.13 -9.42
CA THR A 59 12.26 -7.14 -10.75
C THR A 59 11.20 -6.77 -11.77
N ILE A 60 11.43 -5.72 -12.54
CA ILE A 60 10.51 -5.26 -13.59
C ILE A 60 11.26 -5.38 -14.92
N THR A 61 10.72 -6.19 -15.83
CA THR A 61 11.19 -6.27 -17.21
C THR A 61 10.18 -5.61 -18.12
N ARG A 62 10.60 -4.56 -18.83
CA ARG A 62 9.81 -3.86 -19.85
C ARG A 62 10.17 -4.38 -21.24
N ASN A 63 9.17 -4.60 -22.08
CA ASN A 63 9.32 -4.87 -23.49
C ASN A 63 8.42 -3.90 -24.29
N ASP A 64 8.98 -3.28 -25.32
CA ASP A 64 8.26 -2.39 -26.23
C ASP A 64 8.20 -3.01 -27.62
N ASP A 65 7.00 -3.38 -28.05
CA ASP A 65 6.76 -3.88 -29.41
C ASP A 65 5.79 -2.95 -30.14
N ASN A 66 6.37 -2.05 -30.94
CA ASN A 66 5.65 -1.16 -31.84
C ASN A 66 4.54 -0.34 -31.14
N GLY A 67 4.83 0.19 -29.95
CA GLY A 67 3.90 1.00 -29.17
C GLY A 67 2.99 0.22 -28.23
N ASN A 68 3.08 -1.11 -28.22
CA ASN A 68 2.56 -1.93 -27.12
C ASN A 68 3.66 -2.10 -26.08
N VAL A 69 3.44 -1.55 -24.89
CA VAL A 69 4.40 -1.64 -23.79
C VAL A 69 3.93 -2.70 -22.82
N LYS A 70 4.75 -3.74 -22.63
CA LYS A 70 4.49 -4.82 -21.69
C LYS A 70 5.52 -4.82 -20.57
N TYR A 71 5.05 -4.88 -19.33
CA TYR A 71 5.87 -5.10 -18.15
C TYR A 71 5.58 -6.47 -17.56
N THR A 72 6.62 -7.16 -17.15
CA THR A 72 6.56 -8.32 -16.24
C THR A 72 7.19 -7.88 -14.94
N MET A 73 6.39 -7.84 -13.87
CA MET A 73 6.84 -7.57 -12.51
C MET A 73 6.89 -8.88 -11.74
N VAL A 74 8.06 -9.17 -11.17
CA VAL A 74 8.29 -10.28 -10.25
C VAL A 74 8.62 -9.70 -8.89
N GLU A 75 7.82 -10.03 -7.88
CA GLU A 75 8.06 -9.63 -6.48
C GLU A 75 8.35 -10.87 -5.66
N GLU A 76 9.55 -10.96 -5.10
CA GLU A 76 9.94 -11.98 -4.12
C GLU A 76 9.91 -11.32 -2.74
N ILE A 77 9.07 -11.83 -1.85
CA ILE A 77 8.85 -11.25 -0.53
C ILE A 77 9.20 -12.29 0.53
N ASP A 78 10.18 -11.98 1.36
CA ASP A 78 10.61 -12.77 2.50
C ASP A 78 10.17 -12.06 3.80
N TYR A 79 9.37 -12.74 4.62
CA TYR A 79 8.92 -12.23 5.91
C TYR A 79 9.71 -12.85 7.05
N THR A 80 9.98 -12.04 8.08
CA THR A 80 10.49 -12.53 9.36
C THR A 80 9.67 -11.93 10.47
N LEU A 81 8.69 -12.70 10.96
CA LEU A 81 7.83 -12.31 12.08
C LEU A 81 8.62 -12.23 13.38
N ALA A 82 8.28 -11.23 14.21
CA ALA A 82 8.77 -11.12 15.56
C ALA A 82 8.26 -12.29 16.42
N PRO A 83 9.01 -12.73 17.45
CA PRO A 83 8.67 -13.92 18.24
C PRO A 83 7.25 -13.93 18.81
N GLU A 84 6.67 -12.77 19.12
CA GLU A 84 5.32 -12.65 19.68
C GLU A 84 4.20 -13.00 18.68
N TYR A 85 4.50 -12.95 17.38
CA TYR A 85 3.56 -13.25 16.29
C TYR A 85 3.81 -14.60 15.62
N GLN A 86 4.96 -15.23 15.89
CA GLN A 86 5.26 -16.59 15.45
C GLN A 86 4.30 -17.59 16.11
N GLY A 87 3.82 -18.58 15.35
CA GLY A 87 2.85 -19.57 15.82
C GLY A 87 1.41 -19.06 15.93
N ILE A 88 1.11 -17.80 15.56
CA ILE A 88 -0.27 -17.32 15.40
C ILE A 88 -0.70 -17.62 13.95
N PRO A 89 -1.62 -18.58 13.71
CA PRO A 89 -1.91 -19.06 12.35
C PRO A 89 -2.36 -17.97 11.38
N ALA A 90 -3.06 -16.94 11.86
CA ALA A 90 -3.48 -15.81 11.04
C ALA A 90 -2.28 -14.98 10.53
N TYR A 91 -1.29 -14.72 11.38
CA TYR A 91 -0.08 -14.00 10.98
C TYR A 91 0.82 -14.85 10.08
N GLU A 92 0.98 -16.14 10.37
CA GLU A 92 1.76 -17.04 9.52
C GLU A 92 1.12 -17.24 8.14
N ARG A 93 -0.21 -17.15 8.04
CA ARG A 93 -0.91 -17.22 6.75
C ARG A 93 -0.76 -15.94 5.95
N ASP A 94 -0.92 -14.79 6.61
CA ASP A 94 -0.98 -13.50 5.93
C ASP A 94 0.44 -13.00 5.61
N PHE A 95 1.37 -13.05 6.57
CA PHE A 95 2.78 -12.66 6.44
C PHE A 95 3.66 -13.87 6.09
N LYS A 96 3.31 -14.55 5.00
CA LYS A 96 4.08 -15.68 4.48
C LYS A 96 4.91 -15.27 3.27
N ASP A 97 6.06 -15.91 3.14
CA ASP A 97 6.91 -15.75 1.97
C ASP A 97 6.14 -16.06 0.69
N ARG A 98 6.33 -15.22 -0.32
CA ARG A 98 5.64 -15.38 -1.59
C ARG A 98 6.45 -14.84 -2.76
N THR A 99 6.15 -15.39 -3.93
CA THR A 99 6.59 -14.85 -5.21
C THR A 99 5.36 -14.54 -6.05
N ASP A 100 5.16 -13.26 -6.33
CA ASP A 100 4.07 -12.77 -7.15
C ASP A 100 4.60 -12.39 -8.53
N ILE A 101 3.91 -12.82 -9.59
CA ILE A 101 4.25 -12.49 -10.98
C ILE A 101 3.03 -11.82 -11.60
N ASN A 102 3.17 -10.55 -11.92
CA ASN A 102 2.12 -9.75 -12.55
C ASN A 102 2.58 -9.27 -13.93
N THR A 103 1.70 -9.36 -14.91
CA THR A 103 1.92 -8.77 -16.23
C THR A 103 1.03 -7.55 -16.41
N TYR A 104 1.62 -6.51 -16.98
CA TYR A 104 0.95 -5.25 -17.29
C TYR A 104 1.20 -4.94 -18.75
N GLU A 105 0.16 -4.57 -19.48
CA GLU A 105 0.26 -4.21 -20.87
C GLU A 105 -0.52 -2.93 -21.13
N ILE A 106 0.14 -1.98 -21.79
CA ILE A 106 -0.49 -0.80 -22.36
C ILE A 106 -0.43 -0.96 -23.86
N THR A 107 -1.60 -1.15 -24.48
CA THR A 107 -1.71 -1.29 -25.92
C THR A 107 -1.53 0.06 -26.61
N ALA A 108 -1.25 0.04 -27.92
CA ALA A 108 -1.22 1.24 -28.74
C ALA A 108 -2.56 2.03 -28.75
N SER A 109 -3.67 1.37 -28.38
CA SER A 109 -4.99 2.00 -28.18
C SER A 109 -5.20 2.54 -26.76
N ASN A 110 -4.17 2.59 -25.92
CA ASN A 110 -4.20 2.99 -24.51
C ASN A 110 -5.11 2.11 -23.64
N GLN A 111 -5.30 0.84 -24.00
CA GLN A 111 -5.97 -0.10 -23.12
C GLN A 111 -4.97 -0.60 -22.08
N PHE A 112 -5.38 -0.57 -20.82
CA PHE A 112 -4.58 -1.09 -19.72
C PHE A 112 -5.04 -2.49 -19.36
N ILE A 113 -4.14 -3.46 -19.52
CA ILE A 113 -4.40 -4.87 -19.31
C ILE A 113 -3.50 -5.34 -18.17
N VAL A 114 -4.10 -5.99 -17.16
CA VAL A 114 -3.39 -6.59 -16.04
C VAL A 114 -3.70 -8.09 -16.04
N ASN A 115 -2.67 -8.93 -16.07
CA ASN A 115 -2.82 -10.39 -16.08
C ASN A 115 -3.82 -10.89 -17.14
N ASN A 116 -3.70 -10.33 -18.36
CA ASN A 116 -4.56 -10.61 -19.52
C ASN A 116 -6.04 -10.21 -19.36
N GLN A 117 -6.35 -9.34 -18.39
CA GLN A 117 -7.69 -8.76 -18.21
C GLN A 117 -7.64 -7.25 -18.39
N GLU A 118 -8.51 -6.72 -19.24
CA GLU A 118 -8.66 -5.26 -19.40
C GLU A 118 -9.23 -4.66 -18.11
N VAL A 119 -8.54 -3.64 -17.60
CA VAL A 119 -8.96 -2.91 -16.41
C VAL A 119 -9.60 -1.60 -16.84
N SER A 120 -10.87 -1.42 -16.51
CA SER A 120 -11.53 -0.13 -16.68
C SER A 120 -11.06 0.82 -15.59
N LEU A 121 -10.49 1.96 -16.00
CA LEU A 121 -10.14 3.05 -15.10
C LEU A 121 -11.36 3.98 -14.98
N GLU A 122 -11.95 4.08 -13.79
CA GLU A 122 -13.11 4.95 -13.58
C GLU A 122 -12.70 6.43 -13.65
N SER A 123 -13.01 7.06 -14.80
CA SER A 123 -12.59 8.42 -15.18
C SER A 123 -12.79 9.46 -14.06
N SER A 124 -11.73 9.73 -13.32
CA SER A 124 -11.65 10.78 -12.33
C SER A 124 -10.95 11.99 -12.95
N LYS A 125 -11.70 13.03 -13.31
CA LYS A 125 -11.12 14.29 -13.81
C LYS A 125 -10.42 15.01 -12.66
N VAL A 126 -9.09 14.91 -12.57
CA VAL A 126 -8.32 15.91 -11.80
C VAL A 126 -7.89 17.03 -12.73
N THR A 127 -8.44 18.21 -12.48
CA THR A 127 -7.99 19.48 -13.05
C THR A 127 -6.54 19.73 -12.63
N SER A 128 -5.67 19.69 -13.62
CA SER A 128 -4.25 19.97 -13.56
C SER A 128 -3.98 21.46 -13.28
N GLN A 129 -4.08 21.88 -12.03
CA GLN A 129 -3.50 23.16 -11.57
C GLN A 129 -3.13 23.12 -10.09
N VAL A 130 -1.95 22.58 -9.75
CA VAL A 130 -1.13 23.13 -8.65
C VAL A 130 0.35 22.88 -8.99
N GLN A 131 1.04 23.90 -9.52
CA GLN A 131 2.49 23.96 -9.36
C GLN A 131 2.76 24.36 -7.91
N ALA A 132 3.18 23.40 -7.08
CA ALA A 132 3.81 23.69 -5.80
C ALA A 132 4.86 22.63 -5.50
N SER A 133 6.10 23.10 -5.35
CA SER A 133 7.32 22.40 -4.98
C SER A 133 7.13 21.11 -4.16
N ALA A 134 7.71 20.00 -4.64
CA ALA A 134 7.68 18.64 -4.11
C ALA A 134 7.98 18.46 -2.59
N ARG A 135 8.49 19.50 -1.91
CA ARG A 135 8.69 19.50 -0.45
C ARG A 135 7.43 19.80 0.36
N VAL A 136 6.42 20.43 -0.26
CA VAL A 136 5.14 20.78 0.39
C VAL A 136 4.16 19.60 0.33
N ALA A 137 4.25 18.76 -0.71
CA ALA A 137 3.37 17.58 -0.86
C ALA A 137 3.52 16.59 0.30
N LEU A 138 4.75 16.29 0.75
CA LEU A 138 5.00 15.40 1.89
C LEU A 138 4.54 16.00 3.23
N ALA A 139 4.55 17.33 3.37
CA ALA A 139 4.11 18.03 4.59
C ALA A 139 2.59 18.27 4.63
N ALA A 140 1.94 18.44 3.47
CA ALA A 140 0.48 18.50 3.34
C ALA A 140 -0.17 17.11 3.50
N ALA A 141 0.53 16.05 3.05
CA ALA A 141 0.17 14.65 3.30
C ALA A 141 0.07 14.31 4.79
N ALA A 142 0.95 14.91 5.60
CA ALA A 142 0.93 14.77 7.05
C ALA A 142 -0.24 15.53 7.73
N ALA A 143 -0.93 16.41 6.99
CA ALA A 143 -2.03 17.23 7.48
C ALA A 143 -3.42 16.76 6.97
N ASP A 144 -3.47 15.85 6.00
CA ASP A 144 -4.73 15.33 5.46
C ASP A 144 -5.30 14.21 6.35
N LYS A 145 -6.60 14.27 6.60
CA LYS A 145 -7.29 13.61 7.71
C LYS A 145 -7.49 12.11 7.52
N GLY A 146 -6.84 11.49 6.53
CA GLY A 146 -7.10 10.13 6.06
C GLY A 146 -6.13 9.06 6.53
N GLY A 147 -5.27 9.31 7.53
CA GLY A 147 -4.26 8.31 7.98
C GLY A 147 -4.86 6.92 8.25
N ILE A 148 -4.03 5.87 8.32
CA ILE A 148 -4.42 4.45 8.47
C ILE A 148 -5.66 4.24 9.37
N PRO A 149 -5.77 4.88 10.57
CA PRO A 149 -6.93 4.70 11.43
C PRO A 149 -8.28 5.11 10.83
N THR A 150 -8.30 5.96 9.81
CA THR A 150 -9.55 6.33 9.12
C THR A 150 -10.03 5.27 8.14
N HIS A 151 -9.14 4.38 7.69
CA HIS A 151 -9.45 3.30 6.75
C HIS A 151 -9.76 2.00 7.49
N SER A 152 -8.85 1.59 8.36
CA SER A 152 -8.95 0.33 9.07
C SER A 152 -8.12 0.36 10.35
N HIS A 153 -8.73 -0.02 11.47
CA HIS A 153 -8.04 -0.05 12.77
C HIS A 153 -8.72 -0.99 13.75
N TYR A 154 -7.97 -1.31 14.80
CA TYR A 154 -8.53 -1.89 16.01
C TYR A 154 -7.86 -1.31 17.27
N TYR A 155 -8.60 -1.30 18.38
CA TYR A 155 -8.05 -0.95 19.69
C TYR A 155 -8.65 -1.84 20.77
N SER A 156 -7.86 -2.11 21.81
CA SER A 156 -8.32 -2.83 22.99
C SER A 156 -9.10 -1.91 23.94
N THR A 157 -10.00 -2.49 24.72
CA THR A 157 -10.48 -1.89 25.96
C THR A 157 -9.38 -1.93 27.02
N ALA A 158 -9.51 -1.14 28.09
CA ALA A 158 -8.49 -1.03 29.14
C ALA A 158 -8.12 -2.35 29.83
N ASP A 159 -8.98 -3.37 29.72
CA ASP A 159 -8.77 -4.72 30.27
C ASP A 159 -7.99 -5.67 29.34
N LEU A 160 -7.71 -5.26 28.09
CA LEU A 160 -7.07 -6.07 27.04
C LEU A 160 -7.80 -7.38 26.72
N GLN A 161 -9.09 -7.48 27.06
CA GLN A 161 -9.92 -8.67 26.79
C GLN A 161 -10.88 -8.45 25.63
N THR A 162 -11.33 -7.21 25.45
CA THR A 162 -12.27 -6.83 24.40
C THR A 162 -11.60 -5.86 23.43
N TYR A 163 -11.91 -5.99 22.15
CA TYR A 163 -11.29 -5.22 21.08
C TYR A 163 -12.37 -4.69 20.17
N THR A 164 -12.26 -3.41 19.80
CA THR A 164 -13.11 -2.79 18.79
C THR A 164 -12.34 -2.73 17.48
N PHE A 165 -12.93 -3.27 16.43
CA PHE A 165 -12.46 -3.23 15.06
C PHE A 165 -13.36 -2.31 14.25
N ALA A 166 -12.77 -1.54 13.33
CA ALA A 166 -13.50 -0.70 12.39
C ALA A 166 -12.75 -0.68 11.06
N THR A 167 -13.45 -0.93 9.95
CA THR A 167 -12.83 -0.98 8.63
C THR A 167 -13.84 -0.67 7.52
N TYR A 168 -13.35 -0.08 6.44
CA TYR A 168 -14.08 0.04 5.19
C TYR A 168 -13.86 -1.20 4.31
N SER A 169 -14.72 -1.43 3.34
CA SER A 169 -14.64 -2.57 2.43
C SER A 169 -13.79 -2.31 1.18
N ASN A 170 -13.38 -1.06 0.95
CA ASN A 170 -12.67 -0.67 -0.25
C ASN A 170 -11.86 0.62 -0.04
N LEU A 171 -10.99 0.90 -1.01
CA LEU A 171 -10.34 2.20 -1.21
C LEU A 171 -10.88 2.83 -2.49
N ASP A 172 -10.93 4.16 -2.51
CA ASP A 172 -11.22 4.95 -3.69
C ASP A 172 -10.12 5.98 -3.94
N TRP A 173 -9.49 5.90 -5.11
CA TRP A 173 -8.46 6.84 -5.53
C TRP A 173 -9.00 7.89 -6.51
N SER A 174 -10.25 8.31 -6.33
CA SER A 174 -10.86 9.42 -7.06
C SER A 174 -10.51 10.77 -6.42
N GLY A 175 -9.46 11.42 -6.94
CA GLY A 175 -9.17 12.82 -6.63
C GLY A 175 -8.60 13.14 -5.24
N THR A 176 -8.31 12.13 -4.42
CA THR A 176 -7.55 12.29 -3.15
C THR A 176 -6.12 11.80 -3.31
N ALA A 177 -5.15 12.47 -2.67
CA ALA A 177 -3.74 12.12 -2.78
C ALA A 177 -3.41 10.72 -2.26
N TYR A 178 -4.15 10.17 -1.30
CA TYR A 178 -3.77 8.92 -0.63
C TYR A 178 -4.84 7.83 -0.66
N ALA A 179 -5.75 7.89 -1.63
CA ALA A 179 -6.98 7.10 -1.65
C ALA A 179 -7.85 7.34 -0.38
N ALA A 180 -9.14 7.57 -0.59
CA ALA A 180 -10.12 7.72 0.46
C ALA A 180 -10.69 6.34 0.87
N PRO A 181 -11.19 6.20 2.11
CA PRO A 181 -11.97 5.04 2.49
C PRO A 181 -13.27 4.99 1.67
N ALA A 182 -13.62 3.81 1.17
CA ALA A 182 -14.75 3.65 0.27
C ALA A 182 -15.53 2.35 0.51
N GLY A 183 -16.69 2.25 -0.15
CA GLY A 183 -17.59 1.11 -0.01
C GLY A 183 -18.31 1.07 1.34
N SER A 184 -18.64 -0.13 1.79
CA SER A 184 -19.33 -0.37 3.05
C SER A 184 -18.40 -0.22 4.25
N HIS A 185 -18.97 0.06 5.43
CA HIS A 185 -18.22 0.17 6.67
C HIS A 185 -18.73 -0.84 7.70
N ALA A 186 -17.82 -1.51 8.41
CA ALA A 186 -18.13 -2.40 9.51
C ALA A 186 -17.39 -1.98 10.78
N LYS A 187 -18.10 -2.02 11.92
CA LYS A 187 -17.53 -1.79 13.25
C LYS A 187 -18.07 -2.82 14.23
N LYS A 188 -17.18 -3.59 14.86
CA LYS A 188 -17.54 -4.66 15.83
C LYS A 188 -16.68 -4.58 17.06
N THR A 189 -17.24 -5.00 18.19
CA THR A 189 -16.53 -5.09 19.47
C THR A 189 -16.63 -6.53 19.97
N VAL A 190 -15.51 -7.24 20.03
CA VAL A 190 -15.46 -8.68 20.34
C VAL A 190 -14.37 -9.02 21.36
N LYS A 191 -14.49 -10.19 21.98
CA LYS A 191 -13.41 -10.76 22.80
C LYS A 191 -12.34 -11.42 21.92
N ARG A 192 -11.13 -11.58 22.45
CA ARG A 192 -10.03 -12.35 21.81
C ARG A 192 -10.40 -13.80 21.45
N THR A 193 -11.41 -14.36 22.11
CA THR A 193 -11.91 -15.71 21.87
C THR A 193 -12.84 -15.82 20.66
N ASN A 194 -13.23 -14.71 20.02
CA ASN A 194 -13.98 -14.76 18.77
C ASN A 194 -13.11 -15.40 17.69
N MET A 195 -13.68 -16.32 16.91
CA MET A 195 -12.92 -17.10 15.92
C MET A 195 -12.29 -16.23 14.81
N TYR A 196 -12.86 -15.07 14.49
CA TYR A 196 -12.34 -14.15 13.47
C TYR A 196 -11.42 -13.07 14.04
N TYR A 197 -11.18 -13.06 15.36
CA TYR A 197 -10.37 -12.03 16.01
C TYR A 197 -8.97 -11.91 15.41
N GLN A 198 -8.25 -13.03 15.31
CA GLN A 198 -6.87 -13.01 14.81
C GLN A 198 -6.82 -12.69 13.31
N ASP A 199 -7.76 -13.22 12.53
CA ASP A 199 -7.82 -13.01 11.08
C ASP A 199 -8.10 -11.55 10.71
N ALA A 200 -9.02 -10.90 11.43
CA ALA A 200 -9.23 -9.47 11.25
C ALA A 200 -8.01 -8.67 11.69
N LYS A 201 -7.40 -8.99 12.83
CA LYS A 201 -6.22 -8.27 13.32
C LYS A 201 -5.07 -8.34 12.32
N SER A 202 -4.72 -9.53 11.85
CA SER A 202 -3.64 -9.73 10.88
C SER A 202 -3.95 -9.08 9.52
N SER A 203 -5.21 -9.13 9.06
CA SER A 203 -5.60 -8.49 7.78
C SER A 203 -5.55 -6.96 7.85
N ILE A 204 -5.94 -6.36 8.98
CA ILE A 204 -5.82 -4.91 9.21
C ILE A 204 -4.34 -4.50 9.28
N ASP A 205 -3.52 -5.31 9.93
CA ASP A 205 -2.08 -5.09 10.01
C ASP A 205 -1.40 -5.24 8.64
N MET A 206 -1.80 -6.22 7.82
CA MET A 206 -1.31 -6.35 6.44
C MET A 206 -1.70 -5.14 5.60
N PHE A 207 -2.99 -4.76 5.62
CA PHE A 207 -3.49 -3.56 4.96
C PHE A 207 -2.69 -2.30 5.35
N THR A 208 -2.35 -2.17 6.64
CA THR A 208 -1.56 -1.06 7.15
C THR A 208 -0.20 -0.96 6.45
N ASN A 209 0.47 -2.10 6.25
CA ASN A 209 1.79 -2.13 5.60
C ASN A 209 1.67 -1.86 4.10
N ASP A 210 0.71 -2.48 3.40
CA ASP A 210 0.51 -2.25 1.97
C ASP A 210 0.07 -0.81 1.67
N TYR A 211 -0.75 -0.22 2.54
CA TYR A 211 -1.16 1.17 2.40
C TYR A 211 0.01 2.14 2.62
N ASN A 212 0.92 1.83 3.54
CA ASN A 212 2.15 2.61 3.71
C ASN A 212 3.05 2.51 2.49
N ASP A 213 3.19 1.32 1.89
CA ASP A 213 3.93 1.13 0.63
C ASP A 213 3.30 1.95 -0.48
N PHE A 214 1.97 1.89 -0.63
CA PHE A 214 1.24 2.70 -1.59
C PHE A 214 1.52 4.20 -1.40
N VAL A 215 1.42 4.71 -0.17
CA VAL A 215 1.70 6.12 0.15
C VAL A 215 3.15 6.50 -0.21
N PHE A 216 4.11 5.64 0.10
CA PHE A 216 5.53 5.84 -0.19
C PHE A 216 5.81 5.82 -1.70
N ASP A 217 5.30 4.80 -2.39
CA ASP A 217 5.49 4.62 -3.83
C ASP A 217 4.83 5.75 -4.62
N TYR A 218 3.60 6.12 -4.24
CA TYR A 218 2.90 7.24 -4.84
C TYR A 218 3.61 8.57 -4.58
N GLY A 219 4.09 8.79 -3.36
CA GLY A 219 4.91 9.97 -3.03
C GLY A 219 6.18 10.05 -3.88
N SER A 220 6.87 8.92 -4.07
CA SER A 220 8.05 8.82 -4.92
C SER A 220 7.71 9.09 -6.39
N PHE A 221 6.56 8.60 -6.88
CA PHE A 221 6.07 8.89 -8.22
C PHE A 221 5.81 10.39 -8.41
N LEU A 222 5.16 11.05 -7.45
CA LEU A 222 4.90 12.50 -7.51
C LEU A 222 6.22 13.30 -7.57
N VAL A 223 7.22 12.91 -6.78
CA VAL A 223 8.55 13.54 -6.80
C VAL A 223 9.22 13.38 -8.17
N LEU A 224 9.21 12.17 -8.74
CA LEU A 224 9.88 11.87 -10.01
C LEU A 224 9.17 12.47 -11.23
N SER A 225 7.83 12.52 -11.20
CA SER A 225 7.01 13.12 -12.26
C SER A 225 6.95 14.65 -12.18
N GLY A 226 7.29 15.23 -11.02
CA GLY A 226 7.14 16.66 -10.75
C GLY A 226 5.69 17.09 -10.52
N LEU A 227 4.78 16.15 -10.32
CA LEU A 227 3.37 16.41 -10.04
C LEU A 227 3.15 16.70 -8.55
N SER A 228 2.16 17.54 -8.24
CA SER A 228 1.71 17.76 -6.85
C SER A 228 0.66 16.74 -6.41
N ALA A 229 -0.10 16.20 -7.37
CA ALA A 229 -1.14 15.20 -7.19
C ALA A 229 -1.42 14.52 -8.54
N ALA A 230 -1.91 13.29 -8.48
CA ALA A 230 -2.24 12.47 -9.63
C ALA A 230 -3.40 11.52 -9.28
N THR A 231 -4.25 11.26 -10.27
CA THR A 231 -5.27 10.21 -10.18
C THR A 231 -4.70 8.85 -10.57
N LEU A 232 -5.50 7.81 -10.39
CA LEU A 232 -5.20 6.49 -10.93
C LEU A 232 -4.97 6.50 -12.45
N GLU A 233 -5.75 7.27 -13.22
CA GLU A 233 -5.54 7.39 -14.68
C GLU A 233 -4.23 8.09 -15.00
N THR A 234 -3.90 9.14 -14.23
CA THR A 234 -2.64 9.83 -14.40
C THR A 234 -1.51 8.84 -14.15
N LEU A 235 -1.56 8.12 -13.04
CA LEU A 235 -0.56 7.11 -12.68
C LEU A 235 -0.41 6.03 -13.77
N VAL A 236 -1.50 5.43 -14.22
CA VAL A 236 -1.47 4.41 -15.28
C VAL A 236 -0.95 4.99 -16.59
N GLY A 237 -1.30 6.24 -16.91
CA GLY A 237 -0.78 6.94 -18.08
C GLY A 237 0.73 7.18 -18.05
N TRP A 238 1.37 7.13 -16.89
CA TRP A 238 2.83 7.21 -16.77
C TRP A 238 3.54 5.86 -16.91
N ILE A 239 2.84 4.74 -16.74
CA ILE A 239 3.44 3.39 -16.83
C ILE A 239 4.14 3.13 -18.17
N PRO A 240 3.64 3.55 -19.35
CA PRO A 240 4.33 3.28 -20.63
C PRO A 240 5.76 3.85 -20.74
N PHE A 241 6.11 4.88 -19.96
CA PHE A 241 7.41 5.55 -20.05
C PHE A 241 8.51 4.76 -19.32
N ALA A 242 9.61 4.45 -20.02
CA ALA A 242 10.74 3.65 -19.51
C ALA A 242 11.62 4.32 -18.42
N GLY A 243 11.15 5.39 -17.78
CA GLY A 243 11.90 6.15 -16.78
C GLY A 243 11.50 5.82 -15.34
N GLY A 244 12.26 6.36 -14.37
CA GLY A 244 11.98 6.17 -12.94
C GLY A 244 10.54 6.48 -12.53
N ALA A 245 9.92 7.51 -13.12
CA ALA A 245 8.52 7.83 -12.86
C ALA A 245 7.55 6.73 -13.34
N GLY A 246 7.80 6.09 -14.48
CA GLY A 246 6.94 5.00 -14.98
C GLY A 246 7.06 3.74 -14.14
N PHE A 247 8.28 3.37 -13.73
CA PHE A 247 8.49 2.25 -12.80
C PHE A 247 7.83 2.51 -11.44
N GLN A 248 7.94 3.73 -10.93
CA GLN A 248 7.35 4.09 -9.64
C GLN A 248 5.82 4.18 -9.70
N ALA A 249 5.27 4.63 -10.84
CA ALA A 249 3.84 4.55 -11.10
C ALA A 249 3.34 3.10 -11.07
N LEU A 250 4.09 2.17 -11.67
CA LEU A 250 3.74 0.75 -11.65
C LEU A 250 3.78 0.15 -10.24
N GLN A 251 4.81 0.46 -9.45
CA GLN A 251 4.89 0.02 -8.05
C GLN A 251 3.73 0.58 -7.22
N ALA A 252 3.45 1.88 -7.34
CA ALA A 252 2.32 2.50 -6.64
C ALA A 252 0.96 1.90 -7.03
N TYR A 253 0.77 1.54 -8.31
CA TYR A 253 -0.44 0.84 -8.75
C TYR A 253 -0.54 -0.52 -8.06
N ASN A 254 0.54 -1.29 -8.02
CA ASN A 254 0.57 -2.62 -7.44
C ASN A 254 0.30 -2.58 -5.92
N SER A 255 1.01 -1.72 -5.19
CA SER A 255 0.81 -1.50 -3.74
C SER A 255 -0.62 -1.04 -3.42
N TYR A 256 -1.24 -0.22 -4.29
CA TYR A 256 -2.65 0.15 -4.15
C TYR A 256 -3.60 -1.05 -4.30
N GLN A 257 -3.34 -1.97 -5.25
CA GLN A 257 -4.16 -3.17 -5.40
C GLN A 257 -4.02 -4.12 -4.20
N ASP A 258 -2.81 -4.27 -3.66
CA ASP A 258 -2.56 -5.04 -2.44
C ASP A 258 -3.32 -4.47 -1.25
N ALA A 259 -3.20 -3.16 -1.02
CA ALA A 259 -3.94 -2.46 0.03
C ALA A 259 -5.46 -2.60 -0.15
N LYS A 260 -5.97 -2.43 -1.37
CA LYS A 260 -7.38 -2.60 -1.72
C LYS A 260 -7.88 -4.03 -1.49
N SER A 261 -7.06 -5.03 -1.79
CA SER A 261 -7.37 -6.44 -1.52
C SER A 261 -7.45 -6.72 -0.02
N ASN A 262 -6.45 -6.27 0.75
CA ASN A 262 -6.36 -6.59 2.18
C ASN A 262 -7.33 -5.78 3.04
N ILE A 263 -7.70 -4.54 2.67
CA ILE A 263 -8.81 -3.84 3.34
C ILE A 263 -10.15 -4.58 3.11
N GLY A 264 -10.35 -5.14 1.92
CA GLY A 264 -11.52 -5.96 1.61
C GLY A 264 -11.59 -7.24 2.47
N LYS A 265 -10.46 -7.95 2.62
CA LYS A 265 -10.36 -9.11 3.52
C LYS A 265 -10.63 -8.73 4.97
N ALA A 266 -10.03 -7.63 5.45
CA ALA A 266 -10.27 -7.12 6.80
C ALA A 266 -11.76 -6.85 7.03
N TYR A 267 -12.45 -6.21 6.08
CA TYR A 267 -13.88 -5.99 6.15
C TYR A 267 -14.69 -7.28 6.25
N LEU A 268 -14.35 -8.30 5.48
CA LEU A 268 -15.06 -9.58 5.56
C LEU A 268 -14.95 -10.20 6.95
N TYR A 269 -13.75 -10.22 7.55
CA TYR A 269 -13.55 -10.75 8.90
C TYR A 269 -14.24 -9.90 9.97
N VAL A 270 -14.11 -8.58 9.91
CA VAL A 270 -14.77 -7.66 10.85
C VAL A 270 -16.29 -7.75 10.74
N ASN A 271 -16.84 -7.89 9.53
CA ASN A 271 -18.29 -7.99 9.37
C ASN A 271 -18.86 -9.32 9.88
N ALA A 272 -18.06 -10.40 9.82
CA ALA A 272 -18.43 -11.75 10.26
C ALA A 272 -18.34 -11.98 11.79
N MET A 273 -17.73 -11.05 12.52
CA MET A 273 -17.67 -11.03 13.99
C MET A 273 -19.01 -10.78 14.65
#